data_AF-A0A6A4QW17-F1
#
_entry.id   AF-A0A6A4QW17-F1
#
_cell.length_a   1.000
_cell.length_b   1.000
_cell.length_c   1.000
_cell.angle_alpha   90.00
_cell.angle_beta   90.00
_cell.angle_gamma   90.00
#
_symmetry.space_group_name_H-M   'P 1'
#
loop_
_entity.id
_entity.type
_entity.pdbx_description
1 polymer ?
#
loop_
_entity_poly.entity_id
_entity_poly.type
_entity_poly.pdbx_seq_one_letter_code
_entity_poly.pdbx_strand_id
1 'polypeptide(L)' 'MEHGVLDAIINRMLVVRGRPGKQVQLSGTEIKQLCMVSRDIFLKQPNLLELEAPIKICRIYMPIPCSLYFITY' A
#
# COMPACT_ATOMS: atom_id res chain seq x y z
N MET A 1 12.01 12.28 1.37
CA MET A 1 11.37 12.50 0.05
C MET A 1 10.58 13.78 0.13
N GLU A 2 10.55 14.58 -0.93
CA GLU A 2 9.74 15.80 -0.98
C GLU A 2 8.25 15.44 -1.14
N HIS A 3 7.36 16.17 -0.47
CA HIS A 3 5.95 15.81 -0.35
C HIS A 3 5.24 15.81 -1.72
N GLY A 4 5.57 16.76 -2.61
CA GLY A 4 4.99 16.85 -3.94
C GLY A 4 5.34 15.68 -4.85
N VAL A 5 6.55 15.10 -4.70
CA VAL A 5 6.95 13.89 -5.43
C VAL A 5 6.17 12.67 -4.94
N LEU A 6 5.98 12.55 -3.62
CA LEU A 6 5.20 11.46 -3.03
C LEU A 6 3.72 11.51 -3.48
N ASP A 7 3.11 12.69 -3.44
CA ASP A 7 1.74 12.90 -3.91
C ASP A 7 1.59 12.60 -5.40
N ALA A 8 2.57 12.98 -6.23
CA ALA A 8 2.57 12.66 -7.65
C ALA A 8 2.58 11.15 -7.90
N ILE A 9 3.39 10.39 -7.14
CA ILE A 9 3.43 8.93 -7.21
C ILE A 9 2.09 8.31 -6.78
N ILE A 10 1.51 8.79 -5.67
CA ILE A 10 0.21 8.31 -5.18
C ILE A 10 -0.86 8.54 -6.24
N ASN A 11 -0.96 9.74 -6.79
CA ASN A 11 -1.95 10.07 -7.82
C ASN A 11 -1.79 9.19 -9.06
N ARG A 12 -0.56 8.93 -9.52
CA ARG A 12 -0.28 8.03 -10.64
C ARG A 12 -0.77 6.60 -10.39
N MET A 13 -0.60 6.10 -9.17
CA MET A 13 -1.14 4.78 -8.76
C MET A 13 -2.67 4.76 -8.68
N LEU A 14 -3.28 5.85 -8.20
CA LEU A 14 -4.74 5.97 -8.07
C LEU A 14 -5.46 6.01 -9.42
N VAL A 15 -4.85 6.62 -10.45
CA VAL A 15 -5.43 6.73 -11.81
C VAL A 15 -5.68 5.36 -12.47
N VAL A 16 -4.98 4.32 -12.02
CA VAL A 16 -5.17 2.95 -12.54
C VAL A 16 -6.30 2.19 -11.83
N ARG A 17 -6.90 2.75 -10.77
CA ARG A 17 -8.08 2.15 -10.12
C ARG A 17 -9.22 2.02 -11.14
N GLY A 18 -9.58 0.79 -11.49
CA GLY A 18 -10.61 0.47 -12.48
C GLY A 18 -10.09 -0.12 -13.80
N ARG A 19 -8.77 -0.16 -14.03
CA ARG A 19 -8.17 -0.83 -15.21
C ARG A 19 -7.12 -1.87 -14.76
N PRO A 20 -7.56 -3.07 -14.33
CA PRO A 20 -6.62 -4.14 -14.00
C PRO A 20 -5.72 -4.44 -15.22
N GLY A 21 -4.41 -4.43 -15.02
CA GLY A 21 -3.42 -4.74 -16.06
C GLY A 21 -2.63 -3.55 -16.64
N LYS A 22 -2.98 -2.29 -16.31
CA LYS A 22 -2.17 -1.13 -16.73
C LYS A 22 -0.96 -0.96 -15.81
N GLN A 23 0.24 -1.11 -16.34
CA GLN A 23 1.47 -0.89 -15.57
C GLN A 23 1.69 0.62 -15.33
N VAL A 24 1.95 0.98 -14.06
CA VAL A 24 2.38 2.33 -13.70
C VAL A 24 3.89 2.41 -13.91
N GLN A 25 4.33 3.34 -14.75
CA GLN A 25 5.76 3.57 -14.99
C GLN A 25 6.33 4.48 -13.89
N LEU A 26 7.09 3.87 -12.97
CA LEU A 26 7.89 4.56 -11.96
C LEU A 26 9.37 4.41 -12.30
N SER A 27 10.17 5.45 -12.04
CA SER A 27 11.61 5.35 -12.18
C SER A 27 12.22 4.48 -11.08
N GLY A 28 13.33 3.82 -11.38
CA GLY A 28 14.04 2.99 -10.38
C GLY A 28 14.51 3.78 -9.16
N THR A 29 14.81 5.07 -9.34
CA THR A 29 15.15 6.00 -8.26
C THR A 29 13.97 6.27 -7.33
N GLU A 30 12.77 6.49 -7.86
CA GLU A 30 11.56 6.69 -7.05
C GLU A 30 11.23 5.44 -6.22
N ILE A 31 11.33 4.24 -6.83
CA ILE A 31 11.08 2.96 -6.15
C ILE A 31 12.08 2.77 -5.00
N LYS A 32 13.37 3.01 -5.25
CA LYS A 32 14.41 2.88 -4.22
C LYS A 32 14.16 3.85 -3.08
N GLN A 33 13.81 5.10 -3.37
CA GLN A 33 13.50 6.09 -2.34
C GLN A 33 12.29 5.70 -1.49
N LEU A 34 11.21 5.21 -2.11
CA LEU A 34 10.04 4.70 -1.38
C LEU A 34 10.43 3.57 -0.43
N CYS A 35 11.20 2.58 -0.90
CA CYS A 35 11.63 1.48 -0.05
C CYS A 35 12.53 1.94 1.11
N MET A 36 13.45 2.89 0.86
CA MET A 36 14.34 3.41 1.89
C MET A 36 13.57 4.19 2.96
N VAL A 37 12.63 5.04 2.57
CA VAL A 37 11.79 5.81 3.51
C VAL A 37 10.87 4.88 4.30
N SER A 38 10.21 3.92 3.63
CA SER A 38 9.35 2.94 4.30
C SER A 38 10.13 2.10 5.31
N ARG A 39 11.35 1.66 4.98
CA ARG A 39 12.22 0.93 5.91
C ARG A 39 12.53 1.75 7.16
N ASP A 40 12.84 3.03 7.00
CA ASP A 40 13.13 3.91 8.14
C ASP A 40 11.91 4.08 9.06
N ILE A 41 10.71 4.18 8.48
CA ILE A 41 9.45 4.24 9.24
C ILE A 41 9.21 2.94 10.01
N PHE A 42 9.38 1.78 9.36
CA PHE A 42 9.21 0.48 10.02
C PHE A 42 10.23 0.24 11.14
N LEU A 43 11.45 0.77 11.02
CA LEU A 43 12.47 0.68 12.07
C LEU A 43 12.19 1.61 13.25
N LYS A 44 11.50 2.73 13.03
CA LYS A 44 11.07 3.65 14.09
C LYS A 44 9.84 3.13 14.84
N GLN A 45 9.02 2.33 14.20
CA GLN A 45 7.86 1.69 14.84
C GLN A 45 8.31 0.45 15.64
N PRO A 46 7.71 0.18 16.81
CA PRO A 46 7.98 -1.04 17.56
C PRO A 46 7.48 -2.27 16.79
N ASN A 47 8.15 -3.41 16.95
CA ASN A 47 7.74 -4.68 16.32
C ASN A 47 6.33 -5.13 16.75
N LEU A 48 5.90 -4.71 17.95
CA LEU A 48 4.54 -4.89 18.44
C LEU A 48 3.79 -3.56 18.28
N LEU A 49 2.95 -3.45 17.25
CA LEU A 49 2.07 -2.30 17.08
C LEU A 49 0.87 -2.44 18.01
N GLU A 50 0.78 -1.55 18.99
CA GLU A 50 -0.41 -1.35 19.81
C GLU A 50 -1.39 -0.48 19.02
N LEU A 51 -2.49 -1.10 18.57
CA LEU A 51 -3.48 -0.50 17.68
C LEU A 51 -4.78 -0.28 18.45
N GLU A 52 -5.15 0.99 18.66
CA GLU A 52 -6.44 1.36 19.25
C GLU A 52 -7.52 1.53 18.17
N ALA A 53 -8.76 1.10 18.46
CA ALA A 53 -9.87 1.23 17.53
C ALA A 53 -10.22 2.71 17.24
N PRO A 54 -10.71 3.07 16.03
CA PRO A 54 -11.18 2.21 14.94
C PRO A 54 -10.18 2.00 13.80
N ILE A 55 -9.79 0.75 13.53
CA ILE A 55 -8.86 0.40 12.44
C ILE A 55 -9.48 -0.67 11.53
N LYS A 56 -9.27 -0.52 10.21
CA LYS A 56 -9.67 -1.52 9.22
C LYS A 56 -8.50 -2.46 8.96
N ILE A 57 -8.62 -3.71 9.39
CA ILE A 57 -7.61 -4.76 9.15
C ILE A 57 -7.90 -5.42 7.80
N CYS A 58 -7.05 -5.17 6.80
CA CYS A 58 -7.08 -5.89 5.53
C CYS A 58 -6.16 -7.11 5.60
N ARG A 59 -6.70 -8.31 5.34
CA ARG A 59 -5.88 -9.53 5.20
C ARG A 59 -5.25 -9.60 3.80
N ILE A 60 -4.48 -10.66 3.55
CA ILE A 60 -3.76 -10.89 2.29
C ILE A 60 -4.72 -10.82 1.11
N TYR A 61 -4.38 -9.98 0.12
CA TYR A 61 -4.99 -9.99 -1.20
C TYR A 61 -4.60 -11.26 -1.94
N MET A 62 -5.25 -12.36 -1.59
CA MET A 62 -5.24 -13.57 -2.39
C MET A 62 -6.38 -13.43 -3.41
N PRO A 63 -6.16 -13.69 -4.71
CA PRO A 63 -7.20 -13.62 -5.73
C PRO A 63 -8.10 -14.86 -5.59
N ILE A 64 -8.85 -14.94 -4.50
CA ILE A 64 -9.89 -15.94 -4.29
C ILE A 64 -11.20 -15.24 -4.70
N PRO A 65 -12.02 -15.84 -5.58
CA PRO A 65 -13.30 -15.23 -5.95
C PRO A 65 -14.13 -14.94 -4.70
N CYS A 66 -14.66 -13.71 -4.62
CA CYS A 66 -15.38 -13.09 -3.50
C CYS A 66 -16.64 -13.83 -2.98
N SER A 67 -16.92 -15.05 -3.42
CA SER A 67 -18.09 -15.81 -2.98
C SER A 67 -17.89 -16.59 -1.67
N LEU A 68 -16.65 -16.75 -1.17
CA LEU A 68 -16.40 -17.56 0.03
C LEU A 68 -16.30 -16.77 1.35
N TYR A 69 -16.24 -15.44 1.32
CA TYR A 69 -16.06 -14.66 2.55
C TYR A 69 -17.36 -14.35 3.32
N PHE A 70 -18.53 -14.75 2.79
CA PHE A 70 -19.83 -14.54 3.44
C PHE A 70 -20.31 -15.72 4.31
N ILE A 71 -19.59 -16.85 4.38
CA ILE A 71 -20.01 -18.04 5.16
C ILE A 71 -19.20 -18.22 6.45
N THR A 72 -18.57 -17.18 6.97
CA THR A 72 -17.95 -17.24 8.31
C THR A 72 -17.97 -15.88 8.99
N TYR A 73 -19.18 -15.34 9.15
CA TYR A 73 -19.56 -14.44 10.24
C TYR A 73 -20.91 -14.90 10.78
#